data_AF-A0A7S1D1C3-F1
#
_entry.id   AF-A0A7S1D1C3-F1
#
_cell.length_a   1.000
_cell.length_b   1.000
_cell.length_c   1.000
_cell.angle_alpha   90.00
_cell.angle_beta   90.00
_cell.angle_gamma   90.00
#
_symmetry.space_group_name_H-M   'P 1'
#
loop_
_entity.id
_entity.type
_entity.pdbx_description
1 polymer ?
#
loop_
_entity_poly.entity_id
_entity_poly.type
_entity_poly.pdbx_seq_one_letter_code
_entity_poly.pdbx_strand_id
1 'polypeptide(L)'
;MHTELRLQLGVSTEQQARDEVWRACRTALNNKYMDEYTPFPAISGENTNVWDKAFFDGGTDWNDMRETKDINEMTKYHSWAMPNSRISTAYWSQARYNSGIRWPEIKNFNNCELNAVNCCWVQDRQAEDDNGDCEVRYDANCTDANPMDNTDVCYVDMSRSPTSNRVSAGFALFENNAEDEVHCHGFAWSSDDNHPTSLFKGDVLMFVSMKDHLMDRGYVKNIPGAPMCACVEQMPTVSRADCTTVDLVKMWTGYRWYASYGFDFMITYAEVDFVDCPGATNDDLSSFYQLMVQQGHLNQTDFGTLTDEFLVGDGGCETAIQDFLDSQWLVPKASTDLTNDESSRQVYASLGGSYEYGVGADTPDMVQAAGYDGNWGFKSVACYSKKTDRCYLIVNYLSNRRLFAQADKDGDDGVGASDGRVYADQKWRVRQATCSDGTSQCYYLENDYSGRRLYAESGGSGRGGFGATNVGQPRGNMVWHINGADSLKHS
;
A
#
# COMPACT_ATOMS: atom_id res chain seq x y z
N MET A 1 -6.30 -3.75 -47.53
CA MET A 1 -7.64 -3.89 -46.87
C MET A 1 -8.70 -3.36 -47.84
N HIS A 2 -9.83 -4.04 -48.05
CA HIS A 2 -10.77 -3.79 -49.17
C HIS A 2 -11.38 -2.36 -49.17
N THR A 3 -11.55 -1.76 -50.36
CA THR A 3 -12.14 -0.43 -50.61
C THR A 3 -13.50 -0.20 -49.93
N GLU A 4 -14.26 -1.27 -49.72
CA GLU A 4 -15.56 -1.26 -49.04
C GLU A 4 -15.45 -0.81 -47.57
N LEU A 5 -14.44 -1.29 -46.83
CA LEU A 5 -14.24 -0.91 -45.43
C LEU A 5 -13.96 0.59 -45.27
N ARG A 6 -13.21 1.18 -46.22
CA ARG A 6 -12.91 2.62 -46.22
C ARG A 6 -14.17 3.46 -46.46
N LEU A 7 -15.01 3.05 -47.41
CA LEU A 7 -16.29 3.70 -47.69
C LEU A 7 -17.24 3.61 -46.49
N GLN A 8 -17.25 2.45 -45.81
CA GLN A 8 -18.13 2.19 -44.67
C GLN A 8 -17.69 2.92 -43.40
N LEU A 9 -16.39 3.19 -43.24
CA LEU A 9 -15.82 4.00 -42.16
C LEU A 9 -15.78 5.50 -42.47
N GLY A 10 -16.14 5.93 -43.69
CA GLY A 10 -16.08 7.34 -44.09
C GLY A 10 -14.65 7.90 -44.19
N VAL A 11 -13.66 7.04 -44.43
CA VAL A 11 -12.24 7.41 -44.47
C VAL A 11 -11.64 7.26 -45.87
N SER A 12 -10.65 8.09 -46.17
CA SER A 12 -10.05 8.16 -47.51
C SER A 12 -8.89 7.17 -47.73
N THR A 13 -8.15 6.83 -46.67
CA THR A 13 -6.94 5.99 -46.76
C THR A 13 -7.08 4.67 -46.01
N GLU A 14 -6.26 3.69 -46.39
CA GLU A 14 -6.19 2.41 -45.65
C GLU A 14 -5.67 2.61 -44.23
N GLN A 15 -4.74 3.55 -44.02
CA GLN A 15 -4.23 3.86 -42.68
C GLN A 15 -5.32 4.42 -41.78
N GLN A 16 -6.12 5.39 -42.27
CA GLN A 16 -7.25 5.93 -41.51
C GLN A 16 -8.29 4.85 -41.17
N ALA A 17 -8.52 3.89 -42.07
CA ALA A 17 -9.42 2.77 -41.78
C ALA A 17 -8.86 1.84 -40.70
N ARG A 18 -7.54 1.59 -40.71
CA ARG A 18 -6.87 0.80 -39.66
C ARG A 18 -6.95 1.52 -38.32
N ASP A 19 -6.65 2.81 -38.27
CA ASP A 19 -6.68 3.61 -37.05
C ASP A 19 -8.10 3.67 -36.47
N GLU A 20 -9.12 3.79 -37.33
CA GLU A 20 -10.53 3.84 -36.91
C GLU A 20 -11.03 2.48 -36.41
N VAL A 21 -10.66 1.37 -37.07
CA VAL A 21 -10.95 0.02 -36.57
C VAL A 21 -10.26 -0.22 -35.23
N TRP A 22 -8.99 0.17 -35.08
CA TRP A 22 -8.25 0.05 -33.83
C TRP A 22 -8.91 0.90 -32.73
N ARG A 23 -9.23 2.16 -33.02
CA ARG A 23 -9.98 3.02 -32.08
C ARG A 23 -11.31 2.39 -31.66
N ALA A 24 -12.06 1.83 -32.59
CA ALA A 24 -13.33 1.17 -32.32
C ALA A 24 -13.15 -0.13 -31.52
N CYS A 25 -12.09 -0.92 -31.77
CA CYS A 25 -11.73 -2.07 -30.93
C CYS A 25 -11.45 -1.65 -29.48
N ARG A 26 -10.64 -0.60 -29.22
CA ARG A 26 -10.40 -0.10 -27.83
C ARG A 26 -11.68 0.37 -27.15
N THR A 27 -12.47 1.14 -27.91
CA THR A 27 -13.71 1.71 -27.37
C THR A 27 -14.70 0.60 -27.02
N ALA A 28 -14.73 -0.47 -27.80
CA ALA A 28 -15.57 -1.64 -27.54
C ALA A 28 -15.08 -2.41 -26.30
N LEU A 29 -13.76 -2.72 -26.22
CA LEU A 29 -13.15 -3.37 -25.06
C LEU A 29 -13.50 -2.65 -23.74
N ASN A 30 -13.46 -1.33 -23.72
CA ASN A 30 -13.76 -0.53 -22.52
C ASN A 30 -15.25 -0.48 -22.11
N ASN A 31 -16.21 -0.65 -23.03
CA ASN A 31 -17.60 -0.24 -22.78
C ASN A 31 -18.63 -1.38 -22.65
N LYS A 32 -18.27 -2.64 -22.97
CA LYS A 32 -19.30 -3.69 -23.12
C LYS A 32 -18.92 -5.11 -22.70
N TYR A 33 -17.63 -5.43 -22.59
CA TYR A 33 -17.20 -6.85 -22.53
C TYR A 33 -17.01 -7.44 -21.14
N MET A 34 -16.96 -6.61 -20.08
CA MET A 34 -16.96 -7.14 -18.71
C MET A 34 -18.20 -8.00 -18.40
N ASP A 35 -19.33 -7.78 -19.08
CA ASP A 35 -20.55 -8.56 -18.91
C ASP A 35 -20.43 -10.01 -19.41
N GLU A 36 -19.52 -10.29 -20.35
CA GLU A 36 -19.27 -11.65 -20.89
C GLU A 36 -18.21 -12.42 -20.09
N TYR A 37 -17.43 -11.74 -19.24
CA TYR A 37 -16.47 -12.39 -18.36
C TYR A 37 -17.22 -13.23 -17.32
N THR A 38 -16.68 -14.41 -17.04
CA THR A 38 -17.22 -15.28 -16.00
C THR A 38 -17.09 -14.55 -14.66
N PRO A 39 -18.19 -14.31 -13.92
CA PRO A 39 -18.12 -13.71 -12.60
C PRO A 39 -17.24 -14.55 -11.68
N PHE A 40 -16.36 -13.90 -10.91
CA PHE A 40 -15.48 -14.60 -9.96
C PHE A 40 -16.23 -15.59 -9.04
N PRO A 41 -17.42 -15.27 -8.48
CA PRO A 41 -18.17 -16.20 -7.63
C PRO A 41 -18.64 -17.49 -8.31
N ALA A 42 -18.62 -17.55 -9.65
CA ALA A 42 -18.97 -18.75 -10.39
C ALA A 42 -17.92 -19.87 -10.23
N ILE A 43 -16.67 -19.52 -9.86
CA ILE A 43 -15.58 -20.47 -9.66
C ILE A 43 -15.91 -21.39 -8.48
N SER A 44 -16.30 -20.83 -7.34
CA SER A 44 -16.70 -21.62 -6.17
C SER A 44 -18.05 -22.33 -6.37
N GLY A 45 -18.93 -21.74 -7.18
CA GLY A 45 -20.29 -22.21 -7.39
C GLY A 45 -21.29 -21.71 -6.34
N GLU A 46 -20.81 -20.94 -5.36
CA GLU A 46 -21.65 -20.26 -4.36
C GLU A 46 -22.39 -19.06 -4.98
N ASN A 47 -21.87 -18.52 -6.09
CA ASN A 47 -22.46 -17.41 -6.85
C ASN A 47 -22.72 -16.15 -5.99
N THR A 48 -21.92 -15.93 -4.93
CA THR A 48 -21.97 -14.71 -4.12
C THR A 48 -20.57 -14.19 -3.76
N ASN A 49 -20.44 -12.87 -3.69
CA ASN A 49 -19.21 -12.19 -3.25
C ASN A 49 -18.91 -12.40 -1.76
N VAL A 50 -19.86 -12.93 -0.98
CA VAL A 50 -19.67 -13.20 0.46
C VAL A 50 -18.66 -14.33 0.66
N TRP A 51 -18.80 -15.39 -0.13
CA TRP A 51 -17.88 -16.51 -0.09
C TRP A 51 -16.49 -16.09 -0.58
N ASP A 52 -16.41 -15.37 -1.71
CA ASP A 52 -15.13 -14.89 -2.24
C ASP A 52 -14.39 -14.01 -1.23
N LYS A 53 -15.11 -13.07 -0.59
CA LYS A 53 -14.53 -12.25 0.48
C LYS A 53 -13.99 -13.12 1.62
N ALA A 54 -14.75 -14.09 2.08
CA ALA A 54 -14.29 -14.99 3.14
C ALA A 54 -13.06 -15.81 2.71
N PHE A 55 -12.99 -16.24 1.44
CA PHE A 55 -11.87 -17.00 0.90
C PHE A 55 -10.59 -16.15 0.90
N PHE A 56 -10.67 -14.93 0.39
CA PHE A 56 -9.55 -13.99 0.35
C PHE A 56 -9.18 -13.41 1.72
N ASP A 57 -10.05 -13.56 2.72
CA ASP A 57 -9.74 -13.30 4.13
C ASP A 57 -9.18 -14.54 4.86
N GLY A 58 -9.02 -15.69 4.18
CA GLY A 58 -8.51 -16.93 4.77
C GLY A 58 -9.50 -17.72 5.63
N GLY A 59 -10.80 -17.42 5.52
CA GLY A 59 -11.86 -17.86 6.43
C GLY A 59 -12.94 -18.77 5.85
N THR A 60 -12.67 -19.46 4.74
CA THR A 60 -13.59 -20.49 4.20
C THR A 60 -13.07 -21.88 4.47
N ASP A 61 -13.95 -22.87 4.30
CA ASP A 61 -13.56 -24.28 4.35
C ASP A 61 -12.43 -24.60 3.35
N TRP A 62 -12.32 -23.90 2.20
CA TRP A 62 -11.20 -24.11 1.27
C TRP A 62 -9.85 -23.75 1.88
N ASN A 63 -9.83 -22.82 2.84
CA ASN A 63 -8.63 -22.44 3.59
C ASN A 63 -8.35 -23.37 4.79
N ASP A 64 -9.34 -24.17 5.22
CA ASP A 64 -9.25 -25.07 6.38
C ASP A 64 -9.05 -26.55 5.99
N MET A 65 -9.42 -26.93 4.76
CA MET A 65 -9.36 -28.31 4.29
C MET A 65 -7.92 -28.78 4.05
N ARG A 66 -7.56 -29.91 4.64
CA ARG A 66 -6.27 -30.60 4.45
C ARG A 66 -6.42 -31.83 3.56
N GLU A 67 -5.33 -32.24 2.92
CA GLU A 67 -5.29 -33.53 2.25
C GLU A 67 -5.35 -34.67 3.27
N THR A 68 -6.12 -35.73 2.97
CA THR A 68 -6.35 -36.85 3.89
C THR A 68 -6.40 -38.17 3.11
N LYS A 69 -5.87 -39.27 3.65
CA LYS A 69 -6.02 -40.59 3.02
C LYS A 69 -7.45 -41.15 3.14
N ASP A 70 -7.81 -42.11 2.29
CA ASP A 70 -9.04 -42.89 2.48
C ASP A 70 -9.02 -43.70 3.79
N ILE A 71 -10.20 -44.18 4.20
CA ILE A 71 -10.43 -45.02 5.39
C ILE A 71 -9.58 -46.32 5.43
N ASN A 72 -8.94 -46.69 4.32
CA ASN A 72 -8.11 -47.89 4.21
C ASN A 72 -6.61 -47.57 4.08
N GLU A 73 -6.21 -46.29 4.17
CA GLU A 73 -4.84 -45.78 4.01
C GLU A 73 -4.17 -46.18 2.67
N MET A 74 -4.96 -46.64 1.70
CA MET A 74 -4.48 -47.37 0.52
C MET A 74 -4.38 -46.49 -0.73
N THR A 75 -5.11 -45.38 -0.77
CA THR A 75 -5.11 -44.48 -1.93
C THR A 75 -5.07 -43.02 -1.46
N LYS A 76 -4.15 -42.23 -2.06
CA LYS A 76 -4.15 -40.76 -1.93
C LYS A 76 -5.44 -40.26 -2.57
N TYR A 77 -6.36 -39.78 -1.74
CA TYR A 77 -7.48 -39.00 -2.22
C TYR A 77 -7.22 -37.58 -1.76
N HIS A 78 -7.19 -36.63 -2.68
CA HIS A 78 -7.69 -35.31 -2.32
C HIS A 78 -9.07 -35.58 -1.74
N SER A 79 -9.34 -35.15 -0.49
CA SER A 79 -10.67 -35.36 0.09
C SER A 79 -11.72 -34.97 -0.96
N TRP A 80 -12.81 -35.73 -1.07
CA TRP A 80 -13.89 -35.44 -2.04
C TRP A 80 -14.48 -34.01 -1.90
N ALA A 81 -14.01 -33.25 -0.90
CA ALA A 81 -14.30 -31.86 -0.60
C ALA A 81 -13.34 -30.83 -1.24
N MET A 82 -12.18 -31.23 -1.78
CA MET A 82 -11.29 -30.27 -2.43
C MET A 82 -11.90 -29.74 -3.74
N PRO A 83 -11.87 -28.42 -3.98
CA PRO A 83 -12.52 -27.77 -5.12
C PRO A 83 -11.79 -27.96 -6.46
N ASN A 84 -10.82 -28.87 -6.56
CA ASN A 84 -9.89 -29.01 -7.68
C ASN A 84 -10.60 -29.11 -9.04
N SER A 85 -11.74 -29.81 -9.11
CA SER A 85 -12.50 -29.91 -10.37
C SER A 85 -13.08 -28.58 -10.84
N ARG A 86 -13.55 -27.73 -9.92
CA ARG A 86 -14.08 -26.40 -10.21
C ARG A 86 -12.97 -25.44 -10.60
N ILE A 87 -11.89 -25.41 -9.82
CA ILE A 87 -10.70 -24.59 -10.10
C ILE A 87 -10.12 -24.98 -11.47
N SER A 88 -9.92 -26.28 -11.71
CA SER A 88 -9.41 -26.79 -12.99
C SER A 88 -10.33 -26.43 -14.15
N THR A 89 -11.66 -26.54 -13.99
CA THR A 89 -12.62 -26.15 -15.03
C THR A 89 -12.56 -24.65 -15.30
N ALA A 90 -12.56 -23.80 -14.26
CA ALA A 90 -12.47 -22.36 -14.41
C ALA A 90 -11.14 -21.95 -15.07
N TYR A 91 -10.03 -22.60 -14.70
CA TYR A 91 -8.71 -22.36 -15.29
C TYR A 91 -8.72 -22.69 -16.79
N TRP A 92 -9.07 -23.92 -17.15
CA TRP A 92 -8.99 -24.38 -18.54
C TRP A 92 -10.09 -23.83 -19.45
N SER A 93 -11.27 -23.45 -18.93
CA SER A 93 -12.39 -23.02 -19.80
C SER A 93 -12.66 -21.53 -19.82
N GLN A 94 -12.10 -20.78 -18.87
CA GLN A 94 -12.33 -19.34 -18.74
C GLN A 94 -11.02 -18.56 -18.65
N ALA A 95 -10.15 -18.88 -17.68
CA ALA A 95 -8.98 -18.05 -17.37
C ALA A 95 -7.89 -18.18 -18.43
N ARG A 96 -7.55 -19.41 -18.82
CA ARG A 96 -6.53 -19.68 -19.84
C ARG A 96 -7.07 -19.53 -21.27
N TYR A 97 -8.29 -20.01 -21.46
CA TYR A 97 -8.96 -20.08 -22.76
C TYR A 97 -10.33 -19.43 -22.62
N ASN A 98 -10.72 -18.59 -23.59
CA ASN A 98 -12.03 -17.92 -23.71
C ASN A 98 -12.03 -16.45 -23.24
N SER A 99 -13.11 -16.00 -22.59
CA SER A 99 -13.40 -14.57 -22.37
C SER A 99 -12.76 -14.01 -21.11
N GLY A 100 -12.27 -14.85 -20.20
CA GLY A 100 -11.66 -14.44 -18.93
C GLY A 100 -12.62 -14.45 -17.73
N ILE A 101 -12.02 -14.25 -16.57
CA ILE A 101 -12.60 -14.16 -15.23
C ILE A 101 -12.70 -12.68 -14.86
N ARG A 102 -13.90 -12.27 -14.44
CA ARG A 102 -14.15 -10.89 -14.01
C ARG A 102 -13.39 -10.59 -12.73
N TRP A 103 -12.82 -9.40 -12.64
CA TRP A 103 -12.27 -8.88 -11.39
C TRP A 103 -13.35 -8.90 -10.28
N PRO A 104 -13.05 -9.43 -9.08
CA PRO A 104 -14.04 -9.55 -8.02
C PRO A 104 -14.38 -8.19 -7.39
N GLU A 105 -15.68 -7.92 -7.23
CA GLU A 105 -16.20 -6.70 -6.60
C GLU A 105 -16.32 -6.89 -5.07
N ILE A 106 -15.18 -7.01 -4.40
CA ILE A 106 -15.07 -7.17 -2.95
C ILE A 106 -14.05 -6.19 -2.36
N LYS A 107 -14.15 -5.95 -1.04
CA LYS A 107 -13.33 -4.96 -0.34
C LYS A 107 -11.82 -5.16 -0.51
N ASN A 108 -11.38 -6.42 -0.51
CA ASN A 108 -9.98 -6.81 -0.71
C ASN A 108 -9.38 -6.22 -1.99
N PHE A 109 -10.20 -6.01 -3.03
CA PHE A 109 -9.76 -5.59 -4.36
C PHE A 109 -10.40 -4.28 -4.84
N ASN A 110 -10.98 -3.51 -3.91
CA ASN A 110 -11.49 -2.18 -4.19
C ASN A 110 -10.35 -1.16 -4.08
N ASN A 111 -10.29 -0.23 -5.04
CA ASN A 111 -9.33 0.90 -5.04
C ASN A 111 -7.86 0.47 -4.90
N CYS A 112 -7.39 -0.46 -5.74
CA CYS A 112 -5.97 -0.77 -5.83
C CYS A 112 -5.24 0.39 -6.56
N GLU A 113 -4.85 1.43 -5.84
CA GLU A 113 -4.22 2.66 -6.36
C GLU A 113 -2.84 2.38 -6.99
N LEU A 114 -2.11 1.39 -6.47
CA LEU A 114 -0.81 0.97 -6.96
C LEU A 114 -0.91 -0.03 -8.12
N ASN A 115 -2.10 -0.43 -8.56
CA ASN A 115 -2.28 -1.45 -9.61
C ASN A 115 -1.53 -2.77 -9.34
N ALA A 116 -1.47 -3.20 -8.08
CA ALA A 116 -0.81 -4.44 -7.68
C ALA A 116 -1.64 -5.21 -6.65
N VAL A 117 -1.56 -6.53 -6.70
CA VAL A 117 -2.08 -7.45 -5.69
C VAL A 117 -0.93 -8.22 -5.10
N ASN A 118 -1.00 -8.48 -3.81
CA ASN A 118 -0.14 -9.43 -3.12
C ASN A 118 -1.02 -10.44 -2.38
N CYS A 119 -0.60 -11.70 -2.42
CA CYS A 119 -1.18 -12.80 -1.66
C CYS A 119 -0.09 -13.37 -0.76
N CYS A 120 -0.42 -13.71 0.48
CA CYS A 120 0.53 -14.35 1.40
C CYS A 120 -0.13 -15.51 2.13
N TRP A 121 0.59 -16.62 2.19
CA TRP A 121 0.16 -17.86 2.83
C TRP A 121 1.12 -18.25 3.94
N VAL A 122 0.56 -18.84 4.98
CA VAL A 122 1.29 -19.26 6.21
C VAL A 122 1.14 -20.74 6.48
N GLN A 123 0.53 -21.49 5.57
CA GLN A 123 0.27 -22.90 5.79
C GLN A 123 0.27 -23.71 4.49
N ASP A 124 0.94 -24.85 4.52
CA ASP A 124 0.82 -25.92 3.53
C ASP A 124 -0.16 -27.01 4.03
N ARG A 125 -1.02 -27.47 3.12
CA ARG A 125 -2.06 -28.48 3.38
C ARG A 125 -1.95 -29.71 2.50
N GLN A 126 -1.02 -29.75 1.55
CA GLN A 126 -0.90 -30.81 0.54
C GLN A 126 0.39 -31.60 0.75
N ALA A 127 0.27 -32.92 0.86
CA ALA A 127 1.43 -33.75 1.17
C ALA A 127 2.09 -34.28 -0.09
N GLU A 128 3.40 -34.53 -0.02
CA GLU A 128 4.17 -35.21 -1.08
C GLU A 128 4.12 -34.47 -2.44
N ASP A 129 4.24 -33.15 -2.44
CA ASP A 129 4.24 -32.32 -3.66
C ASP A 129 5.47 -31.40 -3.81
N ASP A 130 6.43 -31.51 -2.90
CA ASP A 130 7.68 -30.73 -2.85
C ASP A 130 7.50 -29.20 -2.72
N ASN A 131 6.33 -28.72 -2.24
CA ASN A 131 6.05 -27.29 -2.07
C ASN A 131 6.04 -26.80 -0.61
N GLY A 132 6.35 -27.63 0.38
CA GLY A 132 6.35 -27.22 1.78
C GLY A 132 6.82 -28.34 2.68
N ASP A 133 6.54 -28.23 3.97
CA ASP A 133 6.94 -29.23 4.96
C ASP A 133 5.78 -30.15 5.42
N CYS A 134 4.65 -30.17 4.70
CA CYS A 134 3.57 -31.14 4.88
C CYS A 134 4.06 -32.55 4.45
N GLU A 135 4.95 -33.14 5.26
CA GLU A 135 5.57 -34.45 5.05
C GLU A 135 4.65 -35.61 5.46
N VAL A 136 5.03 -36.85 5.09
CA VAL A 136 4.26 -38.10 5.23
C VAL A 136 3.62 -38.31 6.61
N ARG A 137 2.35 -37.91 6.73
CA ARG A 137 1.21 -38.39 7.56
C ARG A 137 0.12 -37.31 7.48
N TYR A 138 -0.43 -37.18 6.27
CA TYR A 138 -1.55 -36.36 5.77
C TYR A 138 -2.34 -35.54 6.82
N ASP A 139 -3.00 -36.20 7.78
CA ASP A 139 -3.90 -35.51 8.72
C ASP A 139 -3.18 -34.95 9.96
N ALA A 140 -2.10 -35.59 10.41
CA ALA A 140 -1.40 -35.24 11.64
C ALA A 140 -0.25 -34.26 11.43
N ASN A 141 0.45 -34.35 10.30
CA ASN A 141 1.62 -33.51 10.00
C ASN A 141 1.25 -32.17 9.36
N CYS A 142 0.15 -32.12 8.60
CA CYS A 142 -0.19 -30.92 7.85
C CYS A 142 -1.02 -29.91 8.65
N THR A 143 -1.18 -30.12 9.98
CA THR A 143 -1.94 -29.20 10.84
C THR A 143 -1.18 -27.90 11.13
N ASP A 144 0.14 -27.97 11.12
CA ASP A 144 1.08 -26.88 11.40
C ASP A 144 2.24 -26.90 10.41
N ALA A 145 1.94 -27.36 9.18
CA ALA A 145 2.91 -27.39 8.10
C ALA A 145 2.97 -26.01 7.42
N ASN A 146 4.18 -25.62 7.12
CA ASN A 146 4.59 -24.39 6.51
C ASN A 146 4.70 -24.49 4.98
N PRO A 147 4.36 -23.41 4.25
CA PRO A 147 4.65 -23.30 2.84
C PRO A 147 6.16 -23.09 2.63
N MET A 148 6.64 -23.30 1.40
CA MET A 148 8.02 -22.93 1.06
C MET A 148 8.25 -21.43 1.26
N ASP A 149 9.14 -21.10 2.20
CA ASP A 149 9.48 -19.73 2.54
C ASP A 149 10.06 -18.95 1.35
N ASN A 150 9.57 -17.73 1.17
CA ASN A 150 10.13 -16.82 0.18
C ASN A 150 10.18 -15.37 0.68
N THR A 151 9.77 -15.06 1.91
CA THR A 151 9.68 -13.68 2.40
C THR A 151 9.66 -13.59 3.92
N ASP A 152 10.21 -12.49 4.42
CA ASP A 152 10.00 -12.10 5.80
C ASP A 152 8.75 -11.20 5.89
N VAL A 153 7.89 -11.42 6.87
CA VAL A 153 6.81 -10.50 7.22
C VAL A 153 7.39 -9.48 8.20
N CYS A 154 7.29 -8.18 7.91
CA CYS A 154 7.84 -7.16 8.80
C CYS A 154 6.80 -6.75 9.86
N TYR A 155 5.64 -6.32 9.41
CA TYR A 155 4.53 -5.93 10.30
C TYR A 155 3.19 -5.97 9.57
N VAL A 156 2.14 -6.08 10.37
CA VAL A 156 0.75 -5.99 9.92
C VAL A 156 0.16 -4.73 10.53
N ASP A 157 -0.26 -3.77 9.70
CA ASP A 157 -1.10 -2.65 10.12
C ASP A 157 -2.58 -3.02 9.88
N MET A 158 -3.29 -3.35 10.95
CA MET A 158 -4.66 -3.84 10.84
C MET A 158 -5.64 -2.76 10.39
N SER A 159 -5.25 -1.48 10.41
CA SER A 159 -6.07 -0.37 9.91
C SER A 159 -6.15 -0.31 8.38
N ARG A 160 -5.24 -1.01 7.68
CA ARG A 160 -5.26 -1.14 6.21
C ARG A 160 -6.43 -2.00 5.72
N SER A 161 -6.80 -3.03 6.50
CA SER A 161 -7.80 -4.04 6.11
C SER A 161 -8.83 -4.34 7.20
N PRO A 162 -9.52 -3.34 7.76
CA PRO A 162 -10.33 -3.49 8.97
C PRO A 162 -11.48 -4.50 8.81
N THR A 163 -11.95 -4.71 7.57
CA THR A 163 -13.03 -5.65 7.29
C THR A 163 -12.59 -7.10 7.15
N SER A 164 -11.32 -7.33 6.83
CA SER A 164 -10.72 -8.66 6.83
C SER A 164 -10.29 -9.02 8.25
N ASN A 165 -9.72 -8.04 8.95
CA ASN A 165 -9.15 -8.18 10.30
C ASN A 165 -10.21 -8.20 11.40
N ARG A 166 -11.44 -7.77 11.10
CA ARG A 166 -12.58 -7.65 12.04
C ARG A 166 -12.31 -6.70 13.22
N VAL A 167 -11.31 -5.84 13.08
CA VAL A 167 -10.91 -4.80 14.04
C VAL A 167 -10.70 -3.49 13.27
N SER A 168 -10.96 -2.34 13.91
CA SER A 168 -10.82 -1.04 13.24
C SER A 168 -9.37 -0.56 13.12
N ALA A 169 -8.51 -0.98 14.04
CA ALA A 169 -7.10 -0.63 14.11
C ALA A 169 -6.38 -1.59 15.05
N GLY A 170 -5.06 -1.66 14.93
CA GLY A 170 -4.17 -2.56 15.65
C GLY A 170 -2.96 -2.87 14.80
N PHE A 171 -1.96 -3.53 15.36
CA PHE A 171 -0.82 -3.99 14.58
C PHE A 171 -0.21 -5.26 15.19
N ALA A 172 0.54 -5.99 14.37
CA ALA A 172 1.43 -7.06 14.80
C ALA A 172 2.83 -6.79 14.24
N LEU A 173 3.86 -7.08 15.04
CA LEU A 173 5.26 -6.94 14.64
C LEU A 173 5.87 -8.33 14.59
N PHE A 174 6.72 -8.55 13.60
CA PHE A 174 7.41 -9.81 13.39
C PHE A 174 8.90 -9.48 13.30
N GLU A 175 9.55 -9.47 14.46
CA GLU A 175 10.97 -9.13 14.58
C GLU A 175 11.82 -10.40 14.46
N ASN A 176 12.92 -10.34 13.71
CA ASN A 176 13.90 -11.43 13.57
C ASN A 176 13.31 -12.72 13.00
N ASN A 177 12.44 -12.61 11.98
CA ASN A 177 11.77 -13.74 11.34
C ASN A 177 10.98 -14.60 12.36
N ALA A 178 10.03 -13.96 13.05
CA ALA A 178 9.20 -14.57 14.09
C ALA A 178 7.83 -15.06 13.56
N GLU A 179 7.57 -14.85 12.28
CA GLU A 179 6.38 -15.23 11.53
C GLU A 179 6.37 -16.69 11.06
N ASP A 180 7.49 -17.41 11.26
CA ASP A 180 7.80 -18.71 10.65
C ASP A 180 7.86 -18.61 9.11
N GLU A 181 7.75 -19.71 8.39
CA GLU A 181 7.92 -19.69 6.93
C GLU A 181 6.66 -19.13 6.25
N VAL A 182 6.83 -18.09 5.41
CA VAL A 182 5.74 -17.42 4.72
C VAL A 182 6.02 -17.38 3.22
N HIS A 183 4.99 -17.63 2.43
CA HIS A 183 5.07 -17.49 0.98
C HIS A 183 4.20 -16.34 0.51
N CYS A 184 4.78 -15.31 -0.10
CA CYS A 184 4.03 -14.25 -0.77
C CYS A 184 4.22 -14.29 -2.29
N HIS A 185 3.12 -14.09 -3.01
CA HIS A 185 3.09 -14.06 -4.47
C HIS A 185 2.10 -12.99 -4.94
N GLY A 186 2.48 -12.22 -5.94
CA GLY A 186 1.61 -11.17 -6.46
C GLY A 186 1.70 -10.97 -7.96
N PHE A 187 1.06 -9.90 -8.39
CA PHE A 187 1.06 -9.45 -9.78
C PHE A 187 0.70 -7.98 -9.83
N ALA A 188 1.07 -7.32 -10.92
CA ALA A 188 0.72 -5.94 -11.17
C ALA A 188 0.24 -5.75 -12.61
N TRP A 189 -0.52 -4.68 -12.87
CA TRP A 189 -1.11 -4.41 -14.18
C TRP A 189 -0.90 -2.96 -14.62
N SER A 190 -1.02 -2.73 -15.93
CA SER A 190 -0.82 -1.40 -16.51
C SER A 190 -1.91 -0.41 -16.06
N SER A 191 -1.59 0.87 -16.06
CA SER A 191 -2.60 1.93 -15.95
C SER A 191 -3.47 2.09 -17.21
N ASP A 192 -3.07 1.50 -18.35
CA ASP A 192 -3.92 1.39 -19.54
C ASP A 192 -4.87 0.20 -19.39
N ASP A 193 -6.18 0.47 -19.30
CA ASP A 193 -7.23 -0.55 -19.20
C ASP A 193 -7.25 -1.53 -20.40
N ASN A 194 -6.66 -1.14 -21.55
CA ASN A 194 -6.57 -2.00 -22.74
C ASN A 194 -5.28 -2.85 -22.79
N HIS A 195 -4.37 -2.67 -21.83
CA HIS A 195 -3.18 -3.50 -21.77
C HIS A 195 -3.55 -4.93 -21.38
N PRO A 196 -2.91 -5.98 -21.94
CA PRO A 196 -3.22 -7.37 -21.59
C PRO A 196 -3.22 -7.66 -20.08
N THR A 197 -2.24 -7.11 -19.34
CA THR A 197 -2.19 -7.27 -17.87
C THR A 197 -3.40 -6.66 -17.16
N SER A 198 -4.01 -5.61 -17.71
CA SER A 198 -5.22 -4.98 -17.17
C SER A 198 -6.49 -5.70 -17.57
N LEU A 199 -6.56 -6.19 -18.82
CA LEU A 199 -7.70 -6.92 -19.37
C LEU A 199 -7.91 -8.28 -18.69
N PHE A 200 -6.81 -8.95 -18.32
CA PHE A 200 -6.82 -10.31 -17.78
C PHE A 200 -6.37 -10.39 -16.32
N LYS A 201 -6.37 -9.27 -15.58
CA LYS A 201 -5.98 -9.28 -14.16
C LYS A 201 -6.85 -10.20 -13.28
N GLY A 202 -8.13 -10.37 -13.63
CA GLY A 202 -9.00 -11.34 -12.95
C GLY A 202 -8.58 -12.78 -13.18
N ASP A 203 -8.01 -13.08 -14.34
CA ASP A 203 -7.44 -14.39 -14.66
C ASP A 203 -6.16 -14.66 -13.89
N VAL A 204 -5.28 -13.67 -13.80
CA VAL A 204 -4.04 -13.77 -13.00
C VAL A 204 -4.37 -13.95 -11.52
N LEU A 205 -5.37 -13.22 -11.00
CA LEU A 205 -5.84 -13.41 -9.62
C LEU A 205 -6.34 -14.83 -9.38
N MET A 206 -7.17 -15.36 -10.29
CA MET A 206 -7.66 -16.74 -10.21
C MET A 206 -6.50 -17.74 -10.28
N PHE A 207 -5.55 -17.52 -11.18
CA PHE A 207 -4.39 -18.39 -11.35
C PHE A 207 -3.55 -18.44 -10.08
N VAL A 208 -3.08 -17.28 -9.60
CA VAL A 208 -2.22 -17.17 -8.40
C VAL A 208 -2.96 -17.69 -7.17
N SER A 209 -4.15 -17.16 -6.88
CA SER A 209 -4.80 -17.46 -5.59
C SER A 209 -5.43 -18.86 -5.49
N MET A 210 -5.85 -19.44 -6.61
CA MET A 210 -6.61 -20.70 -6.62
C MET A 210 -5.91 -21.84 -7.36
N LYS A 211 -5.42 -21.59 -8.58
CA LYS A 211 -4.86 -22.66 -9.41
C LYS A 211 -3.46 -23.07 -8.94
N ASP A 212 -2.55 -22.12 -8.80
CA ASP A 212 -1.17 -22.39 -8.41
C ASP A 212 -1.11 -22.65 -6.90
N HIS A 213 -1.37 -21.64 -6.07
CA HIS A 213 -1.09 -21.74 -4.65
C HIS A 213 -2.08 -22.64 -3.89
N LEU A 214 -3.40 -22.54 -4.12
CA LEU A 214 -4.35 -23.40 -3.40
C LEU A 214 -4.40 -24.85 -3.93
N MET A 215 -4.44 -25.04 -5.25
CA MET A 215 -4.71 -26.34 -5.88
C MET A 215 -3.45 -27.13 -6.21
N ASP A 216 -2.42 -26.49 -6.79
CA ASP A 216 -1.20 -27.21 -7.17
C ASP A 216 -0.22 -27.34 -6.00
N ARG A 217 -0.08 -26.29 -5.18
CA ARG A 217 0.90 -26.22 -4.08
C ARG A 217 0.33 -26.44 -2.68
N GLY A 218 -0.99 -26.39 -2.51
CA GLY A 218 -1.62 -26.61 -1.21
C GLY A 218 -1.54 -25.44 -0.21
N TYR A 219 -1.12 -24.25 -0.61
CA TYR A 219 -0.97 -23.12 0.30
C TYR A 219 -2.29 -22.46 0.67
N VAL A 220 -2.48 -22.22 1.96
CA VAL A 220 -3.69 -21.67 2.57
C VAL A 220 -3.35 -20.78 3.76
N LYS A 221 -4.43 -20.19 4.32
CA LYS A 221 -4.42 -19.30 5.49
C LYS A 221 -3.71 -17.97 5.26
N ASN A 222 -4.23 -16.96 5.93
CA ASN A 222 -3.72 -15.60 5.90
C ASN A 222 -2.74 -15.37 7.05
N ILE A 223 -1.85 -14.40 6.88
CA ILE A 223 -1.09 -13.84 7.99
C ILE A 223 -2.06 -13.30 9.06
N PRO A 224 -1.88 -13.63 10.36
CA PRO A 224 -2.76 -13.17 11.41
C PRO A 224 -2.95 -11.65 11.40
N GLY A 225 -4.21 -11.22 11.30
CA GLY A 225 -4.55 -9.79 11.25
C GLY A 225 -4.38 -9.13 9.88
N ALA A 226 -4.24 -9.92 8.81
CA ALA A 226 -4.24 -9.45 7.44
C ALA A 226 -5.14 -10.33 6.54
N PRO A 227 -5.57 -9.87 5.35
CA PRO A 227 -6.18 -10.74 4.35
C PRO A 227 -5.14 -11.75 3.78
N MET A 228 -5.63 -12.84 3.19
CA MET A 228 -4.81 -13.81 2.45
C MET A 228 -4.37 -13.22 1.10
N CYS A 229 -5.29 -12.54 0.41
CA CYS A 229 -4.98 -11.75 -0.79
C CYS A 229 -5.78 -10.45 -0.79
N ALA A 230 -5.16 -9.37 -1.23
CA ALA A 230 -5.79 -8.08 -1.45
C ALA A 230 -4.95 -7.23 -2.41
N CYS A 231 -5.44 -6.02 -2.75
CA CYS A 231 -4.55 -4.99 -3.26
C CYS A 231 -3.34 -4.85 -2.30
N VAL A 232 -2.14 -4.59 -2.81
CA VAL A 232 -0.92 -4.58 -1.99
C VAL A 232 -1.01 -3.60 -0.80
N GLU A 233 -1.77 -2.53 -0.94
CA GLU A 233 -2.01 -1.50 0.07
C GLU A 233 -2.82 -2.00 1.28
N GLN A 234 -3.50 -3.12 1.12
CA GLN A 234 -4.31 -3.82 2.11
C GLN A 234 -3.56 -5.03 2.72
N MET A 235 -2.37 -5.35 2.20
CA MET A 235 -1.55 -6.47 2.66
C MET A 235 -0.52 -6.03 3.71
N PRO A 236 0.07 -6.99 4.44
CA PRO A 236 1.20 -6.72 5.33
C PRO A 236 2.39 -6.14 4.58
N THR A 237 3.27 -5.48 5.33
CA THR A 237 4.58 -5.09 4.80
C THR A 237 5.50 -6.29 4.91
N VAL A 238 6.09 -6.69 3.79
CA VAL A 238 6.93 -7.89 3.65
C VAL A 238 8.23 -7.55 2.92
N SER A 239 9.25 -8.40 3.02
CA SER A 239 10.53 -8.17 2.33
C SER A 239 10.40 -8.36 0.82
N ARG A 240 9.68 -9.39 0.35
CA ARG A 240 9.52 -9.67 -1.09
C ARG A 240 8.24 -10.45 -1.41
N ALA A 241 7.96 -10.60 -2.69
CA ALA A 241 6.91 -11.49 -3.20
C ALA A 241 7.29 -11.99 -4.59
N ASP A 242 7.07 -13.28 -4.85
CA ASP A 242 7.18 -13.85 -6.20
C ASP A 242 6.10 -13.24 -7.11
N CYS A 243 6.23 -13.40 -8.42
CA CYS A 243 5.38 -12.70 -9.36
C CYS A 243 4.99 -13.53 -10.58
N THR A 244 3.69 -13.46 -10.93
CA THR A 244 3.17 -13.98 -12.20
C THR A 244 2.51 -12.87 -13.00
N THR A 245 2.75 -12.88 -14.31
CA THR A 245 2.05 -12.02 -15.27
C THR A 245 1.36 -12.86 -16.33
N VAL A 246 0.49 -12.20 -17.09
CA VAL A 246 -0.13 -12.78 -18.27
C VAL A 246 0.73 -12.52 -19.51
N ASP A 247 0.90 -13.54 -20.35
CA ASP A 247 1.39 -13.44 -21.72
C ASP A 247 0.24 -13.75 -22.71
N LEU A 248 -0.09 -12.79 -23.56
CA LEU A 248 -1.20 -12.92 -24.50
C LEU A 248 -0.76 -13.66 -25.76
N VAL A 249 -0.96 -14.97 -25.77
CA VAL A 249 -0.63 -15.84 -26.91
C VAL A 249 -1.49 -15.51 -28.11
N LYS A 250 -2.81 -15.40 -27.90
CA LYS A 250 -3.76 -15.17 -29.00
C LYS A 250 -5.02 -14.48 -28.53
N MET A 251 -5.51 -13.57 -29.35
CA MET A 251 -6.83 -12.97 -29.15
C MET A 251 -7.57 -12.88 -30.48
N TRP A 252 -8.81 -13.35 -30.50
CA TRP A 252 -9.73 -13.23 -31.62
C TRP A 252 -10.83 -12.27 -31.23
N THR A 253 -10.98 -11.24 -32.06
CA THR A 253 -12.08 -10.31 -31.95
C THR A 253 -13.10 -10.57 -33.05
N GLY A 254 -14.33 -10.91 -32.65
CA GLY A 254 -15.48 -10.87 -33.52
C GLY A 254 -15.99 -9.44 -33.65
N TYR A 255 -16.73 -9.15 -34.73
CA TYR A 255 -17.38 -7.85 -34.88
C TYR A 255 -18.78 -7.99 -35.47
N ARG A 256 -19.67 -7.09 -35.05
CA ARG A 256 -20.97 -6.83 -35.67
C ARG A 256 -21.03 -5.38 -36.11
N TRP A 257 -21.73 -5.09 -37.20
CA TRP A 257 -21.95 -3.72 -37.67
C TRP A 257 -23.42 -3.37 -37.60
N TYR A 258 -23.73 -2.25 -36.96
CA TYR A 258 -25.08 -1.70 -36.88
C TYR A 258 -25.10 -0.32 -37.53
N ALA A 259 -26.05 -0.10 -38.45
CA ALA A 259 -26.19 1.18 -39.14
C ALA A 259 -26.43 2.38 -38.19
N SER A 260 -26.96 2.14 -36.99
CA SER A 260 -27.33 3.17 -36.00
C SER A 260 -26.20 3.66 -35.11
N TYR A 261 -25.17 2.85 -34.85
CA TYR A 261 -24.06 3.22 -33.94
C TYR A 261 -22.69 2.62 -34.30
N GLY A 262 -22.55 1.96 -35.46
CA GLY A 262 -21.27 1.50 -35.98
C GLY A 262 -20.89 0.08 -35.57
N PHE A 263 -19.59 -0.15 -35.40
CA PHE A 263 -19.03 -1.46 -35.05
C PHE A 263 -19.21 -1.80 -33.55
N ASP A 264 -19.45 -3.07 -33.29
CA ASP A 264 -19.55 -3.72 -31.99
C ASP A 264 -18.58 -4.90 -31.98
N PHE A 265 -17.47 -4.80 -31.25
CA PHE A 265 -16.35 -5.76 -31.30
C PHE A 265 -16.27 -6.61 -30.04
N MET A 266 -16.38 -7.93 -30.11
CA MET A 266 -16.31 -8.85 -28.97
C MET A 266 -15.04 -9.69 -28.97
N ILE A 267 -14.48 -9.99 -27.79
CA ILE A 267 -13.48 -11.06 -27.67
C ILE A 267 -14.24 -12.38 -27.82
N THR A 268 -14.03 -13.09 -28.92
CA THR A 268 -14.66 -14.42 -29.13
C THR A 268 -13.82 -15.53 -28.55
N TYR A 269 -12.52 -15.28 -28.34
CA TYR A 269 -11.55 -16.22 -27.81
C TYR A 269 -10.29 -15.46 -27.44
N ALA A 270 -9.80 -15.62 -26.21
CA ALA A 270 -8.43 -15.34 -25.86
C ALA A 270 -7.74 -16.65 -25.41
N GLU A 271 -6.44 -16.71 -25.66
CA GLU A 271 -5.53 -17.69 -25.09
C GLU A 271 -4.40 -16.92 -24.44
N VAL A 272 -4.25 -17.17 -23.14
CA VAL A 272 -3.24 -16.53 -22.31
C VAL A 272 -2.39 -17.58 -21.60
N ASP A 273 -1.11 -17.29 -21.48
CA ASP A 273 -0.19 -18.02 -20.62
C ASP A 273 0.02 -17.23 -19.34
N PHE A 274 0.19 -17.96 -18.23
CA PHE A 274 0.61 -17.40 -16.95
C PHE A 274 2.08 -17.74 -16.81
N VAL A 275 2.92 -16.71 -16.76
CA VAL A 275 4.37 -16.85 -16.78
C VAL A 275 4.96 -16.07 -15.62
N ASP A 276 6.13 -16.51 -15.15
CA ASP A 276 6.90 -15.75 -14.17
C ASP A 276 7.15 -14.35 -14.70
N CYS A 277 7.09 -13.37 -13.81
CA CYS A 277 7.22 -12.00 -14.22
C CYS A 277 8.62 -11.73 -14.80
N PRO A 278 8.71 -11.05 -15.96
CA PRO A 278 9.99 -10.57 -16.43
C PRO A 278 10.51 -9.47 -15.49
N GLY A 279 11.69 -9.69 -14.93
CA GLY A 279 12.36 -8.74 -14.06
C GLY A 279 13.12 -7.64 -14.76
N ALA A 280 13.17 -6.45 -14.16
CA ALA A 280 14.28 -5.53 -14.44
C ALA A 280 15.62 -6.11 -13.94
N THR A 281 15.58 -6.79 -12.79
CA THR A 281 16.74 -7.42 -12.15
C THR A 281 16.48 -8.87 -11.72
N ASN A 282 15.27 -9.17 -11.23
CA ASN A 282 14.85 -10.48 -10.68
C ASN A 282 13.39 -10.78 -11.06
N ASP A 283 12.91 -12.00 -10.88
CA ASP A 283 11.53 -12.43 -11.18
C ASP A 283 10.47 -12.06 -10.12
N ASP A 284 10.83 -11.24 -9.11
CA ASP A 284 9.91 -10.79 -8.07
C ASP A 284 8.99 -9.63 -8.49
N LEU A 285 7.96 -9.39 -7.67
CA LEU A 285 6.93 -8.39 -7.94
C LEU A 285 7.50 -6.97 -8.01
N SER A 286 8.46 -6.63 -7.16
CA SER A 286 9.08 -5.30 -7.14
C SER A 286 9.85 -5.02 -8.44
N SER A 287 10.61 -6.01 -8.91
CA SER A 287 11.41 -5.98 -10.13
C SER A 287 10.52 -5.88 -11.37
N PHE A 288 9.39 -6.59 -11.38
CA PHE A 288 8.40 -6.48 -12.45
C PHE A 288 7.70 -5.12 -12.48
N TYR A 289 7.33 -4.60 -11.30
CA TYR A 289 6.74 -3.27 -11.18
C TYR A 289 7.69 -2.20 -11.73
N GLN A 290 8.98 -2.30 -11.38
CA GLN A 290 10.02 -1.41 -11.90
C GLN A 290 10.11 -1.48 -13.43
N LEU A 291 10.05 -2.68 -14.02
CA LEU A 291 10.04 -2.85 -15.48
C LEU A 291 8.82 -2.15 -16.10
N MET A 292 7.62 -2.28 -15.51
CA MET A 292 6.42 -1.59 -16.00
C MET A 292 6.54 -0.07 -15.90
N VAL A 293 7.22 0.47 -14.89
CA VAL A 293 7.54 1.91 -14.83
C VAL A 293 8.48 2.32 -15.95
N GLN A 294 9.54 1.55 -16.21
CA GLN A 294 10.49 1.82 -17.29
C GLN A 294 9.82 1.79 -18.68
N GLN A 295 8.81 0.93 -18.84
CA GLN A 295 8.02 0.81 -20.07
C GLN A 295 6.90 1.87 -20.16
N GLY A 296 6.70 2.69 -19.13
CA GLY A 296 5.68 3.75 -19.10
C GLY A 296 4.26 3.25 -18.85
N HIS A 297 4.09 2.03 -18.34
CA HIS A 297 2.81 1.45 -17.97
C HIS A 297 2.37 1.84 -16.56
N LEU A 298 3.33 2.14 -15.69
CA LEU A 298 3.14 2.59 -14.30
C LEU A 298 4.06 3.78 -14.02
N ASN A 299 3.89 4.44 -12.87
CA ASN A 299 4.65 5.64 -12.54
C ASN A 299 5.68 5.43 -11.42
N GLN A 300 6.72 6.27 -11.41
CA GLN A 300 7.85 6.16 -10.48
C GLN A 300 7.46 6.46 -9.02
N THR A 301 6.42 7.27 -8.79
CA THR A 301 5.94 7.61 -7.44
C THR A 301 5.27 6.40 -6.79
N ASP A 302 4.45 5.68 -7.55
CA ASP A 302 3.80 4.45 -7.09
C ASP A 302 4.83 3.35 -6.81
N PHE A 303 5.87 3.24 -7.65
CA PHE A 303 6.97 2.30 -7.38
C PHE A 303 7.71 2.63 -6.07
N GLY A 304 8.02 3.91 -5.81
CA GLY A 304 8.61 4.30 -4.53
C GLY A 304 7.70 3.96 -3.34
N THR A 305 6.39 4.19 -3.49
CA THR A 305 5.40 3.83 -2.45
C THR A 305 5.36 2.31 -2.23
N LEU A 306 5.37 1.52 -3.31
CA LEU A 306 5.40 0.06 -3.24
C LEU A 306 6.60 -0.44 -2.43
N THR A 307 7.80 0.04 -2.75
CA THR A 307 9.04 -0.44 -2.14
C THR A 307 9.31 0.15 -0.76
N ASP A 308 8.84 1.37 -0.48
CA ASP A 308 9.07 2.01 0.82
C ASP A 308 8.06 1.53 1.89
N GLU A 309 6.84 1.17 1.48
CA GLU A 309 5.76 0.85 2.43
C GLU A 309 5.35 -0.62 2.47
N PHE A 310 5.46 -1.38 1.37
CA PHE A 310 4.84 -2.71 1.27
C PHE A 310 5.82 -3.84 0.93
N LEU A 311 6.77 -3.63 0.02
CA LEU A 311 7.78 -4.61 -0.41
C LEU A 311 9.19 -4.06 -0.17
N VAL A 312 9.67 -4.17 1.07
CA VAL A 312 10.82 -3.40 1.55
C VAL A 312 12.20 -3.97 1.20
N GLY A 313 12.21 -5.07 0.45
CA GLY A 313 13.41 -5.80 0.08
C GLY A 313 14.02 -6.61 1.22
N ASP A 314 14.89 -7.55 0.85
CA ASP A 314 15.61 -8.40 1.80
C ASP A 314 16.43 -7.55 2.79
N GLY A 315 16.26 -7.80 4.09
CA GLY A 315 16.88 -7.01 5.16
C GLY A 315 16.23 -5.65 5.41
N GLY A 316 15.14 -5.30 4.69
CA GLY A 316 14.40 -4.05 4.88
C GLY A 316 13.50 -4.02 6.11
N CYS A 317 13.14 -5.19 6.68
CA CYS A 317 12.15 -5.27 7.74
C CYS A 317 12.54 -4.53 9.02
N GLU A 318 13.82 -4.55 9.44
CA GLU A 318 14.24 -3.82 10.65
C GLU A 318 13.95 -2.32 10.51
N THR A 319 14.31 -1.73 9.37
CA THR A 319 14.05 -0.30 9.10
C THR A 319 12.55 -0.04 8.99
N ALA A 320 11.81 -0.90 8.29
CA ALA A 320 10.37 -0.76 8.12
C ALA A 320 9.60 -0.83 9.45
N ILE A 321 9.98 -1.73 10.36
CA ILE A 321 9.40 -1.85 11.70
C ILE A 321 9.71 -0.60 12.53
N GLN A 322 10.97 -0.13 12.52
CA GLN A 322 11.34 1.08 13.26
C GLN A 322 10.57 2.31 12.75
N ASP A 323 10.51 2.50 11.42
CA ASP A 323 9.75 3.60 10.81
C ASP A 323 8.25 3.50 11.13
N PHE A 324 7.69 2.28 11.13
CA PHE A 324 6.31 2.04 11.55
C PHE A 324 6.09 2.42 13.01
N LEU A 325 6.88 1.90 13.95
CA LEU A 325 6.76 2.21 15.38
C LEU A 325 6.95 3.70 15.68
N ASP A 326 7.88 4.34 14.99
CA ASP A 326 8.09 5.78 15.02
C ASP A 326 6.86 6.55 14.53
N SER A 327 6.19 6.03 13.50
CA SER A 327 4.96 6.61 12.98
C SER A 327 3.78 6.44 13.95
N GLN A 328 3.80 5.37 14.76
CA GLN A 328 2.82 5.05 15.80
C GLN A 328 3.13 5.69 17.15
N TRP A 329 4.26 6.39 17.31
CA TRP A 329 4.71 6.99 18.57
C TRP A 329 5.02 5.98 19.68
N LEU A 330 5.43 4.78 19.30
CA LEU A 330 5.70 3.69 20.24
C LEU A 330 7.19 3.52 20.56
N VAL A 331 8.07 4.12 19.76
CA VAL A 331 9.48 4.25 20.13
C VAL A 331 9.63 5.47 21.04
N PRO A 332 10.25 5.34 22.23
CA PRO A 332 10.69 6.49 23.01
C PRO A 332 11.76 7.22 22.18
N LYS A 333 11.38 8.21 21.36
CA LYS A 333 12.41 9.03 20.72
C LYS A 333 13.06 9.87 21.82
N ALA A 334 14.36 10.10 21.68
CA ALA A 334 15.06 11.04 22.54
C ALA A 334 14.21 12.30 22.64
N SER A 335 13.88 12.72 23.86
CA SER A 335 13.14 13.95 24.05
C SER A 335 13.88 15.07 23.32
N THR A 336 13.17 15.76 22.42
CA THR A 336 13.70 16.94 21.76
C THR A 336 13.05 18.16 22.38
N ASP A 337 13.85 18.88 23.16
CA ASP A 337 13.50 20.21 23.63
C ASP A 337 13.69 21.20 22.48
N LEU A 338 12.67 22.03 22.24
CA LEU A 338 12.73 23.14 21.29
C LEU A 338 13.02 24.43 22.05
N THR A 339 14.30 24.77 22.16
CA THR A 339 14.75 25.95 22.93
C THR A 339 15.12 27.09 22.00
N ASN A 340 14.49 28.24 22.18
CA ASN A 340 14.79 29.42 21.39
C ASN A 340 16.21 29.93 21.66
N ASP A 341 16.95 30.25 20.60
CA ASP A 341 18.34 30.66 20.68
C ASP A 341 18.53 32.01 21.40
N GLU A 342 17.64 32.97 21.16
CA GLU A 342 17.77 34.32 21.73
C GLU A 342 17.10 34.42 23.11
N SER A 343 15.88 33.89 23.24
CA SER A 343 15.10 34.05 24.46
C SER A 343 15.35 32.97 25.51
N SER A 344 16.05 31.89 25.14
CA SER A 344 16.21 30.67 25.95
C SER A 344 14.89 30.05 26.42
N ARG A 345 13.78 30.33 25.72
CA ARG A 345 12.45 29.81 26.07
C ARG A 345 12.21 28.50 25.33
N GLN A 346 11.71 27.51 26.04
CA GLN A 346 11.33 26.21 25.53
C GLN A 346 9.86 26.17 25.13
N VAL A 347 9.57 25.66 23.92
CA VAL A 347 8.19 25.42 23.48
C VAL A 347 7.56 24.32 24.33
N TYR A 348 6.34 24.52 24.79
CA TYR A 348 5.60 23.53 25.56
C TYR A 348 4.17 23.34 25.06
N ALA A 349 3.58 22.20 25.38
CA ALA A 349 2.13 22.03 25.36
C ALA A 349 1.63 21.34 26.64
N SER A 350 0.43 21.72 27.06
CA SER A 350 -0.22 21.18 28.26
C SER A 350 -1.19 20.05 27.90
N LEU A 351 -1.27 19.05 28.78
CA LEU A 351 -2.31 18.03 28.73
C LEU A 351 -3.69 18.69 28.84
N GLY A 352 -4.62 18.32 27.96
CA GLY A 352 -5.98 18.87 27.94
C GLY A 352 -6.14 20.30 27.40
N GLY A 353 -5.06 20.91 26.89
CA GLY A 353 -5.19 22.15 26.11
C GLY A 353 -5.82 21.90 24.73
N SER A 354 -6.33 22.94 24.08
CA SER A 354 -6.91 22.84 22.75
C SER A 354 -6.57 24.07 21.91
N TYR A 355 -6.31 23.85 20.63
CA TYR A 355 -5.95 24.90 19.68
C TYR A 355 -4.79 25.76 20.19
N GLU A 356 -4.98 27.06 20.35
CA GLU A 356 -3.95 27.97 20.85
C GLU A 356 -3.86 27.97 22.39
N TYR A 357 -4.82 27.37 23.09
CA TYR A 357 -4.77 27.24 24.55
C TYR A 357 -3.87 26.07 24.97
N GLY A 358 -3.02 26.33 25.97
CA GLY A 358 -2.12 25.32 26.51
C GLY A 358 -0.96 24.99 25.56
N VAL A 359 -0.52 25.97 24.76
CA VAL A 359 0.71 25.92 23.97
C VAL A 359 1.39 27.28 24.11
N GLY A 360 2.70 27.30 24.25
CA GLY A 360 3.45 28.53 24.43
C GLY A 360 4.94 28.26 24.44
N ALA A 361 5.73 29.26 24.81
CA ALA A 361 7.12 29.09 25.18
C ALA A 361 7.40 29.72 26.54
N ASP A 362 8.19 29.09 27.38
CA ASP A 362 8.59 29.64 28.68
C ASP A 362 10.01 29.23 29.05
N THR A 363 10.58 29.77 30.12
CA THR A 363 11.87 29.27 30.61
C THR A 363 11.74 27.79 31.01
N PRO A 364 12.80 26.97 30.86
CA PRO A 364 12.74 25.55 31.21
C PRO A 364 12.22 25.29 32.63
N ASP A 365 12.64 26.12 33.60
CA ASP A 365 12.17 26.07 34.98
C ASP A 365 10.65 26.27 35.10
N MET A 366 10.07 27.18 34.31
CA MET A 366 8.63 27.44 34.30
C MET A 366 7.84 26.35 33.60
N VAL A 367 8.37 25.79 32.50
CA VAL A 367 7.77 24.63 31.82
C VAL A 367 7.67 23.44 32.80
N GLN A 368 8.76 23.15 33.50
CA GLN A 368 8.81 22.07 34.48
C GLN A 368 7.90 22.34 35.70
N ALA A 369 7.95 23.55 36.26
CA ALA A 369 7.16 23.91 37.45
C ALA A 369 5.64 23.91 37.19
N ALA A 370 5.22 24.22 35.97
CA ALA A 370 3.81 24.21 35.58
C ALA A 370 3.29 22.81 35.21
N GLY A 371 4.15 21.79 35.21
CA GLY A 371 3.80 20.44 34.74
C GLY A 371 3.47 20.39 33.24
N TYR A 372 3.97 21.37 32.47
CA TYR A 372 3.88 21.34 31.02
C TYR A 372 4.93 20.40 30.45
N ASP A 373 4.65 19.86 29.27
CA ASP A 373 5.61 19.04 28.56
C ASP A 373 6.32 19.87 27.50
N GLY A 374 7.62 20.05 27.70
CA GLY A 374 8.51 20.71 26.75
C GLY A 374 9.12 19.76 25.72
N ASN A 375 8.78 18.47 25.79
CA ASN A 375 9.31 17.45 24.92
C ASN A 375 8.48 17.36 23.64
N TRP A 376 9.14 17.39 22.49
CA TRP A 376 8.50 17.26 21.19
C TRP A 376 9.16 16.16 20.36
N GLY A 377 8.40 15.53 19.48
CA GLY A 377 8.91 14.63 18.45
C GLY A 377 8.57 15.12 17.05
N PHE A 378 9.39 14.71 16.09
CA PHE A 378 9.25 15.04 14.68
C PHE A 378 8.81 13.78 13.90
N LYS A 379 7.64 13.83 13.27
CA LYS A 379 7.15 12.77 12.37
C LYS A 379 7.25 13.22 10.92
N SER A 380 8.12 12.56 10.14
CA SER A 380 8.27 12.83 8.71
C SER A 380 6.96 12.62 7.97
N VAL A 381 6.60 13.56 7.10
CA VAL A 381 5.42 13.52 6.24
C VAL A 381 5.71 14.23 4.92
N ALA A 382 4.99 13.87 3.85
CA ALA A 382 5.01 14.65 2.62
C ALA A 382 4.52 16.09 2.89
N CYS A 383 5.23 17.09 2.35
CA CYS A 383 4.80 18.49 2.42
C CYS A 383 3.41 18.70 1.76
N TYR A 384 2.75 19.80 2.13
CA TYR A 384 1.51 20.23 1.48
C TYR A 384 1.78 20.83 0.10
N SER A 385 2.74 21.76 0.02
CA SER A 385 3.07 22.52 -1.19
C SER A 385 3.65 21.65 -2.32
N LYS A 386 4.43 20.64 -1.97
CA LYS A 386 5.06 19.71 -2.91
C LYS A 386 5.20 18.33 -2.30
N LYS A 387 4.45 17.35 -2.80
CA LYS A 387 4.34 16.01 -2.20
C LYS A 387 5.65 15.22 -2.15
N THR A 388 6.59 15.53 -3.03
CA THR A 388 7.94 14.94 -3.05
C THR A 388 8.89 15.52 -2.00
N ASP A 389 8.55 16.68 -1.41
CA ASP A 389 9.39 17.31 -0.39
C ASP A 389 9.05 16.73 0.99
N ARG A 390 10.06 16.69 1.87
CA ARG A 390 9.92 16.21 3.25
C ARG A 390 9.56 17.35 4.19
N CYS A 391 8.49 17.15 4.95
CA CYS A 391 8.03 18.00 6.04
C CYS A 391 7.92 17.16 7.34
N TYR A 392 7.62 17.82 8.44
CA TYR A 392 7.47 17.20 9.75
C TYR A 392 6.18 17.64 10.42
N LEU A 393 5.51 16.70 11.09
CA LEU A 393 4.56 17.00 12.16
C LEU A 393 5.37 17.10 13.46
N ILE A 394 5.23 18.22 14.17
CA ILE A 394 5.91 18.45 15.45
C ILE A 394 4.89 18.16 16.55
N VAL A 395 5.05 17.04 17.27
CA VAL A 395 4.05 16.50 18.22
C VAL A 395 4.60 16.54 19.63
N ASN A 396 3.80 17.03 20.56
CA ASN A 396 4.15 17.02 21.98
C ASN A 396 3.88 15.64 22.60
N TYR A 397 4.82 15.12 23.41
CA TYR A 397 4.74 13.75 23.95
C TYR A 397 3.59 13.54 24.93
N LEU A 398 3.35 14.50 25.82
CA LEU A 398 2.35 14.37 26.87
C LEU A 398 0.95 14.58 26.34
N SER A 399 0.77 15.58 25.47
CA SER A 399 -0.56 15.96 24.98
C SER A 399 -0.98 15.29 23.67
N ASN A 400 -0.05 14.65 22.93
CA ASN A 400 -0.26 14.13 21.57
C ASN A 400 -0.74 15.19 20.54
N ARG A 401 -0.60 16.47 20.87
CA ARG A 401 -1.02 17.59 20.02
C ARG A 401 0.11 17.96 19.05
N ARG A 402 -0.27 18.22 17.80
CA ARG A 402 0.61 18.70 16.72
C ARG A 402 0.62 20.21 16.67
N LEU A 403 1.80 20.81 16.67
CA LEU A 403 1.98 22.24 16.46
C LEU A 403 1.45 22.65 15.08
N PHE A 404 0.70 23.76 15.02
CA PHE A 404 0.18 24.32 13.78
C PHE A 404 0.42 25.83 13.67
N ALA A 405 0.42 26.34 12.45
CA ALA A 405 0.39 27.77 12.16
C ALA A 405 -0.52 28.05 10.94
N GLN A 406 -1.67 28.67 11.20
CA GLN A 406 -2.68 29.00 10.19
C GLN A 406 -2.18 30.08 9.22
N ALA A 407 -2.67 30.01 7.98
CA ALA A 407 -2.52 31.06 6.97
C ALA A 407 -3.34 32.31 7.34
N ASP A 408 -2.95 33.47 6.81
CA ASP A 408 -3.62 34.77 7.01
C ASP A 408 -3.71 35.23 8.48
N LYS A 409 -2.85 34.70 9.33
CA LYS A 409 -2.70 35.04 10.74
C LYS A 409 -1.27 35.54 11.01
N ASP A 410 -1.07 36.26 12.11
CA ASP A 410 0.25 36.76 12.50
C ASP A 410 0.40 36.73 14.03
N GLY A 411 1.65 36.75 14.49
CA GLY A 411 1.97 36.70 15.91
C GLY A 411 1.51 35.40 16.57
N ASP A 412 0.85 35.52 17.72
CA ASP A 412 0.28 34.42 18.50
C ASP A 412 -1.10 33.95 18.00
N ASP A 413 -1.73 34.71 17.10
CA ASP A 413 -2.99 34.33 16.45
C ASP A 413 -2.71 33.21 15.43
N GLY A 414 -3.56 32.19 15.46
CA GLY A 414 -3.46 31.01 14.62
C GLY A 414 -2.21 30.15 14.84
N VAL A 415 -1.54 30.26 15.99
CA VAL A 415 -0.46 29.35 16.40
C VAL A 415 -0.89 28.58 17.63
N GLY A 416 -0.83 27.26 17.55
CA GLY A 416 -1.27 26.39 18.63
C GLY A 416 -0.89 24.95 18.38
N ALA A 417 -1.55 24.04 19.08
CA ALA A 417 -1.43 22.61 18.83
C ALA A 417 -2.79 21.91 18.91
N SER A 418 -2.98 20.87 18.10
CA SER A 418 -4.21 20.08 18.10
C SER A 418 -3.95 18.61 17.81
N ASP A 419 -4.79 17.74 18.36
CA ASP A 419 -4.83 16.31 18.10
C ASP A 419 -5.88 15.98 17.01
N GLY A 420 -6.11 14.70 16.74
CA GLY A 420 -7.10 14.25 15.74
C GLY A 420 -6.58 14.22 14.30
N ARG A 421 -7.34 14.77 13.35
CA ARG A 421 -6.98 14.75 11.91
C ARG A 421 -5.71 15.57 11.64
N VAL A 422 -4.92 15.14 10.65
CA VAL A 422 -3.75 15.90 10.17
C VAL A 422 -4.19 16.92 9.13
N TYR A 423 -3.80 18.18 9.34
CA TYR A 423 -4.12 19.31 8.46
C TYR A 423 -2.85 19.89 7.80
N ALA A 424 -3.02 20.69 6.75
CA ALA A 424 -1.92 21.28 6.01
C ALA A 424 -1.07 22.23 6.87
N ASP A 425 -1.72 22.99 7.74
CA ASP A 425 -1.13 23.93 8.69
C ASP A 425 -0.36 23.27 9.84
N GLN A 426 -0.34 21.93 9.92
CA GLN A 426 0.45 21.17 10.89
C GLN A 426 1.79 20.67 10.33
N LYS A 427 2.12 21.01 9.08
CA LYS A 427 3.31 20.53 8.38
C LYS A 427 4.41 21.59 8.38
N TRP A 428 5.58 21.23 8.89
CA TRP A 428 6.70 22.14 9.09
C TRP A 428 7.93 21.69 8.31
N ARG A 429 8.60 22.64 7.64
CA ARG A 429 9.95 22.49 7.12
C ARG A 429 10.95 22.83 8.21
N VAL A 430 11.90 21.94 8.47
CA VAL A 430 13.02 22.18 9.39
C VAL A 430 14.21 22.61 8.55
N ARG A 431 14.64 23.85 8.71
CA ARG A 431 15.70 24.46 7.89
C ARG A 431 16.90 24.78 8.75
N GLN A 432 18.09 24.45 8.28
CA GLN A 432 19.34 24.77 8.97
C GLN A 432 19.52 26.30 9.11
N ALA A 433 20.03 26.70 10.28
CA ALA A 433 20.43 28.06 10.62
C ALA A 433 21.72 28.01 11.46
N THR A 434 22.38 29.16 11.61
CA THR A 434 23.47 29.32 12.58
C THR A 434 22.89 29.96 13.84
N CYS A 435 23.24 29.43 15.00
CA CYS A 435 22.87 30.04 16.28
C CYS A 435 23.56 31.41 16.47
N SER A 436 23.12 32.19 17.45
CA SER A 436 23.67 33.52 17.77
C SER A 436 25.15 33.49 18.19
N ASP A 437 25.65 32.34 18.65
CA ASP A 437 27.08 32.12 18.95
C ASP A 437 27.98 32.08 17.70
N GLY A 438 27.38 31.96 16.51
CA GLY A 438 28.07 31.90 15.22
C GLY A 438 28.74 30.55 14.93
N THR A 439 28.64 29.56 15.81
CA THR A 439 29.35 28.28 15.70
C THR A 439 28.46 27.05 15.81
N SER A 440 27.37 27.15 16.56
CA SER A 440 26.45 26.04 16.78
C SER A 440 25.42 25.93 15.65
N GLN A 441 25.03 24.69 15.34
CA GLN A 441 23.98 24.39 14.39
C GLN A 441 22.62 24.59 15.06
N CYS A 442 21.80 25.48 14.51
CA CYS A 442 20.42 25.71 14.92
C CYS A 442 19.47 25.50 13.73
N TYR A 443 18.18 25.70 13.96
CA TYR A 443 17.15 25.56 12.94
C TYR A 443 16.11 26.67 13.01
N TYR A 444 15.47 27.00 11.89
CA TYR A 444 14.17 27.66 11.91
C TYR A 444 13.09 26.71 11.40
N LEU A 445 11.91 26.84 12.00
CA LEU A 445 10.75 26.01 11.72
C LEU A 445 9.78 26.84 10.87
N GLU A 446 9.66 26.50 9.60
CA GLU A 446 8.78 27.20 8.65
C GLU A 446 7.56 26.34 8.33
N ASN A 447 6.37 26.87 8.57
CA ASN A 447 5.14 26.16 8.25
C ASN A 447 4.96 26.10 6.73
N ASP A 448 4.80 24.91 6.18
CA ASP A 448 4.74 24.70 4.73
C ASP A 448 3.45 25.24 4.09
N TYR A 449 2.38 25.39 4.87
CA TYR A 449 1.10 25.91 4.39
C TYR A 449 1.04 27.45 4.48
N SER A 450 1.41 28.02 5.62
CA SER A 450 1.31 29.47 5.85
C SER A 450 2.57 30.27 5.52
N GLY A 451 3.72 29.62 5.35
CA GLY A 451 5.02 30.28 5.18
C GLY A 451 5.52 31.01 6.44
N ARG A 452 4.81 30.87 7.57
CA ARG A 452 5.15 31.52 8.84
C ARG A 452 6.24 30.72 9.56
N ARG A 453 7.18 31.43 10.19
CA ARG A 453 8.26 30.86 10.99
C ARG A 453 7.97 31.02 12.46
N LEU A 454 8.15 29.95 13.23
CA LEU A 454 7.94 29.93 14.68
C LEU A 454 8.95 30.86 15.38
N TYR A 455 8.48 31.64 16.35
CA TYR A 455 9.32 32.55 17.13
C TYR A 455 8.96 32.56 18.62
N ALA A 456 9.95 32.91 19.45
CA ALA A 456 9.76 33.30 20.85
C ALA A 456 10.61 34.53 21.18
N GLU A 457 9.96 35.58 21.68
CA GLU A 457 10.60 36.84 22.06
C GLU A 457 11.20 36.76 23.47
N SER A 458 12.32 37.46 23.64
CA SER A 458 12.96 37.70 24.93
C SER A 458 12.02 38.41 25.90
N GLY A 459 11.92 37.89 27.13
CA GLY A 459 11.06 38.46 28.18
C GLY A 459 9.56 38.15 28.05
N GLY A 460 9.15 37.38 27.05
CA GLY A 460 7.79 36.82 26.98
C GLY A 460 7.59 35.62 27.91
N SER A 461 6.33 35.25 28.15
CA SER A 461 5.94 34.06 28.93
C SER A 461 4.65 33.44 28.38
N GLY A 462 4.55 32.10 28.46
CA GLY A 462 3.48 31.35 27.82
C GLY A 462 3.25 31.75 26.35
N ARG A 463 2.03 32.23 26.04
CA ARG A 463 1.68 32.76 24.70
C ARG A 463 2.21 34.16 24.43
N GLY A 464 2.48 34.94 25.47
CA GLY A 464 3.04 36.28 25.34
C GLY A 464 4.41 36.22 24.67
N GLY A 465 4.53 36.83 23.49
CA GLY A 465 5.74 36.78 22.69
C GLY A 465 6.10 35.38 22.19
N PHE A 466 5.13 34.47 22.01
CA PHE A 466 5.32 33.19 21.30
C PHE A 466 4.32 33.12 20.15
N GLY A 467 4.80 32.81 18.95
CA GLY A 467 3.93 32.84 17.77
C GLY A 467 4.67 32.41 16.51
N ALA A 468 4.11 32.80 15.35
CA ALA A 468 4.73 32.56 14.06
C ALA A 468 4.52 33.76 13.13
N THR A 469 5.52 34.08 12.30
CA THR A 469 5.43 35.21 11.37
C THR A 469 6.16 34.93 10.06
N ASN A 470 5.67 35.49 8.96
CA ASN A 470 6.33 35.40 7.66
C ASN A 470 7.22 36.63 7.37
N VAL A 471 7.31 37.59 8.29
CA VAL A 471 8.06 38.84 8.11
C VAL A 471 9.54 38.68 8.51
N GLY A 472 10.44 39.31 7.73
CA GLY A 472 11.86 39.42 8.07
C GLY A 472 12.72 38.23 7.65
N GLN A 473 14.03 38.30 7.92
CA GLN A 473 14.94 37.15 7.76
C GLN A 473 14.95 36.35 9.06
N PRO A 474 15.18 35.01 9.03
CA PRO A 474 15.30 34.24 10.27
C PRO A 474 16.47 34.80 11.09
N ARG A 475 16.18 35.30 12.29
CA ARG A 475 17.16 35.86 13.23
C ARG A 475 16.76 35.45 14.64
N GLY A 476 17.74 35.23 15.51
CA GLY A 476 17.63 35.05 16.97
C GLY A 476 16.32 34.43 17.45
N ASN A 477 15.32 35.27 17.73
CA ASN A 477 13.97 34.88 18.14
C ASN A 477 13.23 33.88 17.24
N MET A 478 13.64 33.63 15.99
CA MET A 478 13.09 32.59 15.09
C MET A 478 13.96 31.34 14.97
N VAL A 479 15.06 31.28 15.72
CA VAL A 479 16.09 30.25 15.64
C VAL A 479 16.00 29.38 16.90
N TRP A 480 16.10 28.07 16.70
CA TRP A 480 15.82 27.06 17.71
C TRP A 480 16.95 26.05 17.80
N HIS A 481 17.39 25.78 19.02
CA HIS A 481 18.13 24.59 19.39
C HIS A 481 17.17 23.42 19.41
N ILE A 482 17.49 22.37 18.65
CA ILE A 482 16.70 21.13 18.56
C ILE A 482 17.60 20.00 19.07
N ASN A 483 17.48 19.68 20.36
CA ASN A 483 18.35 18.68 20.99
C ASN A 483 18.00 17.27 20.47
N GLY A 484 18.99 16.56 19.90
CA GLY A 484 18.78 15.26 19.24
C GLY A 484 18.52 15.32 17.73
N ALA A 485 18.76 16.49 17.10
CA ALA A 485 18.56 16.70 15.66
C ALA A 485 19.48 15.91 14.72
N ASP A 486 20.47 15.16 15.23
CA ASP A 486 21.42 14.37 14.42
C ASP A 486 20.72 13.35 13.49
N SER A 487 19.46 13.00 13.79
CA SER A 487 18.61 12.11 12.98
C SER A 487 17.74 12.83 11.93
N LEU A 488 17.63 14.16 11.96
CA LEU A 488 16.80 14.92 11.03
C LEU A 488 17.53 15.14 9.69
N LYS A 489 17.34 14.22 8.73
CA LYS A 489 17.88 14.35 7.36
C LYS A 489 17.35 15.61 6.66
N HIS A 490 18.24 16.55 6.34
CA HIS A 490 17.93 17.83 5.70
C HIS A 490 17.64 17.68 4.20
N SER A 491 16.66 18.46 3.70
CA SER A 491 16.29 18.57 2.28
C SER A 491 16.82 19.84 1.62
#